data_AF-A0A1F4Y745-F1
#
_entry.id   AF-A0A1F4Y745-F1
#
_cell.length_a   1.000
_cell.length_b   1.000
_cell.length_c   1.000
_cell.angle_alpha   90.00
_cell.angle_beta   90.00
_cell.angle_gamma   90.00
#
_symmetry.space_group_name_H-M   'P 1'
#
loop_
_entity.id
_entity.type
_entity.pdbx_description
1 polymer ?
#
loop_
_entity_poly.entity_id
_entity_poly.type
_entity_poly.pdbx_seq_one_letter_code
_entity_poly.pdbx_strand_id
1 'polypeptide(L)'
;MPKLIKKYKNRQLYDAESKNPITFGELAKGIESGESYLIVENETEKDLTLQTYSQILYEQIKSGKSIKEYDEIIRQIALKGGIASMGVLKKTVLAGIGAFNLSKKRATEIVEGLIKEGELAEGEKAKAIKELMEKGGERAKEFTREVEEQVKKAMAKLRGPSKEEVENLKQEISDLKAKLKDLEEKLAD
;
A
#
# COMPACT_ATOMS: atom_id res chain seq x y z
N MET A 1 -19.48 -9.34 5.91
CA MET A 1 -19.18 -9.48 4.46
C MET A 1 -18.75 -8.11 3.94
N PRO A 2 -17.86 -8.02 2.94
CA PRO A 2 -17.45 -6.73 2.40
C PRO A 2 -18.61 -6.06 1.65
N LYS A 3 -18.78 -4.74 1.81
CA LYS A 3 -19.70 -3.93 1.02
C LYS A 3 -19.20 -3.85 -0.42
N LEU A 4 -20.08 -4.09 -1.39
CA LEU A 4 -19.72 -4.05 -2.80
C LEU A 4 -19.79 -2.62 -3.34
N ILE A 5 -18.68 -2.14 -3.88
CA ILE A 5 -18.57 -0.84 -4.52
C ILE A 5 -18.29 -1.03 -6.01
N LYS A 6 -19.10 -0.42 -6.86
CA LYS A 6 -18.92 -0.44 -8.32
C LYS A 6 -18.23 0.83 -8.80
N LYS A 7 -17.15 0.66 -9.57
CA LYS A 7 -16.42 1.76 -10.22
C LYS A 7 -16.82 1.87 -11.69
N TYR A 8 -17.29 3.04 -12.08
CA TYR A 8 -17.71 3.34 -13.45
C TYR A 8 -16.60 4.04 -14.24
N LYS A 9 -16.69 4.01 -15.57
CA LYS A 9 -15.70 4.60 -16.49
C LYS A 9 -15.44 6.08 -16.22
N ASN A 10 -16.46 6.82 -15.80
CA ASN A 10 -16.36 8.23 -15.39
C ASN A 10 -15.71 8.44 -14.00
N ARG A 11 -15.04 7.42 -13.45
CA ARG A 11 -14.34 7.42 -12.16
C ARG A 11 -15.25 7.54 -10.94
N GLN A 12 -16.57 7.56 -11.11
CA GLN A 12 -17.51 7.53 -10.01
C GLN A 12 -17.54 6.15 -9.36
N LEU A 13 -17.68 6.15 -8.04
CA LEU A 13 -17.84 4.95 -7.22
C LEU A 13 -19.27 4.97 -6.68
N TYR A 14 -19.93 3.82 -6.71
CA TYR A 14 -21.28 3.66 -6.17
C TYR A 14 -21.32 2.47 -5.24
N ASP A 15 -22.00 2.64 -4.11
CA ASP A 15 -22.41 1.53 -3.26
C ASP A 15 -23.48 0.70 -4.01
N ALA A 16 -23.24 -0.61 -4.17
CA ALA A 16 -24.14 -1.49 -4.92
C ALA A 16 -25.47 -1.75 -4.20
N GLU A 17 -25.50 -1.62 -2.86
CA GLU A 17 -26.71 -1.82 -2.06
C GLU A 17 -27.56 -0.54 -2.06
N SER A 18 -26.95 0.58 -1.65
CA SER A 18 -27.67 1.85 -1.52
C SER A 18 -27.84 2.61 -2.84
N LYS A 19 -27.07 2.25 -3.88
CA LYS A 19 -26.97 2.93 -5.19
C LYS A 19 -26.59 4.41 -5.10
N ASN A 20 -26.04 4.81 -3.96
CA ASN A 20 -25.56 6.16 -3.75
C ASN A 20 -24.11 6.30 -4.20
N PRO A 21 -23.72 7.47 -4.75
CA PRO A 21 -22.32 7.79 -4.97
C PRO A 21 -21.55 7.75 -3.65
N ILE A 22 -20.32 7.25 -3.70
CA ILE A 22 -19.36 7.29 -2.60
C ILE A 22 -18.04 7.88 -3.08
N THR A 23 -17.39 8.66 -2.23
CA THR A 23 -16.09 9.29 -2.53
C THR A 23 -14.92 8.47 -1.97
N PHE A 24 -13.72 8.70 -2.48
CA PHE A 24 -12.50 8.12 -1.91
C PHE A 24 -12.30 8.51 -0.43
N GLY A 25 -12.71 9.72 -0.04
CA GLY A 25 -12.63 10.17 1.36
C GLY A 25 -13.62 9.46 2.28
N GLU A 26 -14.83 9.15 1.80
CA GLU A 26 -15.79 8.34 2.55
C GLU A 26 -15.34 6.90 2.68
N LEU A 27 -14.81 6.30 1.61
CA LEU A 27 -14.18 4.98 1.69
C LEU A 27 -13.03 4.97 2.70
N ALA A 28 -12.17 5.99 2.71
CA ALA A 28 -11.08 6.10 3.68
C ALA A 28 -11.60 6.10 5.13
N LYS A 29 -12.61 6.92 5.43
CA LYS A 29 -13.24 6.98 6.76
C LYS A 29 -13.87 5.65 7.15
N GLY A 30 -14.57 4.99 6.22
CA GLY A 30 -15.16 3.69 6.46
C GLY A 30 -14.12 2.60 6.74
N ILE A 31 -13.00 2.59 6.00
CA ILE A 31 -11.86 1.69 6.26
C ILE A 31 -11.29 1.96 7.66
N GLU A 32 -11.08 3.24 8.02
CA GLU A 32 -10.59 3.64 9.35
C GLU A 32 -11.54 3.18 10.48
N SER A 33 -12.86 3.14 10.23
CA SER A 33 -13.86 2.61 11.16
C SER A 33 -14.03 1.08 11.13
N GLY A 34 -13.20 0.37 10.37
CA GLY A 34 -13.22 -1.09 10.28
C GLY A 34 -14.21 -1.68 9.26
N GLU A 35 -14.80 -0.86 8.38
CA GLU A 35 -15.60 -1.36 7.27
C GLU A 35 -14.70 -2.06 6.23
N SER A 36 -15.24 -3.10 5.61
CA SER A 36 -14.58 -3.86 4.55
C SER A 36 -15.31 -3.63 3.23
N TYR A 37 -14.55 -3.36 2.17
CA TYR A 37 -15.08 -3.13 0.84
C TYR A 37 -14.49 -4.11 -0.17
N LEU A 38 -15.32 -4.50 -1.15
CA LEU A 38 -14.90 -5.12 -2.40
C LEU A 38 -15.19 -4.12 -3.52
N ILE A 39 -14.17 -3.66 -4.21
CA ILE A 39 -14.31 -2.68 -5.28
C ILE A 39 -14.13 -3.38 -6.63
N VAL A 40 -15.14 -3.33 -7.48
CA VAL A 40 -15.10 -3.95 -8.82
C VAL A 40 -15.37 -2.93 -9.92
N GLU A 41 -14.76 -3.13 -11.09
CA GLU A 41 -15.13 -2.40 -12.29
C GLU A 41 -16.54 -2.80 -12.75
N ASN A 42 -17.39 -1.82 -13.07
CA ASN A 42 -18.78 -2.10 -13.40
C ASN A 42 -18.97 -2.98 -14.66
N GLU A 43 -18.10 -2.82 -15.67
CA GLU A 43 -18.27 -3.51 -16.96
C GLU A 43 -17.64 -4.90 -16.98
N THR A 44 -16.45 -5.04 -16.39
CA THR A 44 -15.66 -6.27 -16.49
C THR A 44 -15.69 -7.10 -15.21
N GLU A 45 -16.30 -6.58 -14.15
CA GLU A 45 -16.27 -7.13 -12.79
C GLU A 45 -14.85 -7.36 -12.24
N LYS A 46 -13.85 -6.74 -12.88
CA LYS A 46 -12.45 -6.82 -12.44
C LYS A 46 -12.31 -6.26 -11.03
N ASP A 47 -11.65 -7.00 -10.15
CA ASP A 47 -11.30 -6.53 -8.81
C ASP A 47 -10.29 -5.38 -8.88
N LEU A 48 -10.70 -4.22 -8.37
CA LEU A 48 -9.94 -2.98 -8.28
C LEU A 48 -9.66 -2.57 -6.83
N THR A 49 -9.90 -3.46 -5.86
CA THR A 49 -9.80 -3.16 -4.42
C THR A 49 -8.41 -2.67 -4.04
N LEU A 50 -7.38 -3.45 -4.37
CA LEU A 50 -5.99 -3.09 -4.07
C LEU A 50 -5.57 -1.77 -4.73
N GLN A 51 -5.96 -1.57 -5.99
CA GLN A 51 -5.69 -0.35 -6.72
C GLN A 51 -6.37 0.86 -6.06
N THR A 52 -7.62 0.70 -5.65
CA THR A 52 -8.43 1.75 -5.01
C THR A 52 -7.86 2.12 -3.65
N TYR A 53 -7.48 1.14 -2.82
CA TYR A 53 -6.83 1.40 -1.54
C TYR A 53 -5.47 2.07 -1.69
N SER A 54 -4.69 1.69 -2.70
CA SER A 54 -3.40 2.35 -2.98
C SER A 54 -3.59 3.81 -3.41
N GLN A 55 -4.65 4.09 -4.16
CA GLN A 55 -5.02 5.46 -4.54
C GLN A 55 -5.46 6.28 -3.31
N ILE A 56 -6.28 5.71 -2.43
CA ILE A 56 -6.69 6.36 -1.17
C ILE A 56 -5.46 6.73 -0.33
N LEU A 57 -4.53 5.77 -0.16
CA LEU A 57 -3.30 5.99 0.59
C LEU A 57 -2.46 7.11 -0.03
N TYR A 58 -2.29 7.12 -1.35
CA TYR A 58 -1.57 8.18 -2.07
C TYR A 58 -2.22 9.56 -1.86
N GLU A 59 -3.54 9.65 -1.95
CA GLU A 59 -4.27 10.91 -1.76
C GLU A 59 -4.17 11.43 -0.32
N GLN A 60 -4.22 10.54 0.68
CA GLN A 60 -4.01 10.91 2.08
C GLN A 60 -2.59 11.49 2.29
N ILE A 61 -1.57 10.86 1.71
CA ILE A 61 -0.18 11.33 1.79
C ILE A 61 0.01 12.69 1.15
N LYS A 62 -0.59 12.91 -0.02
CA LYS A 62 -0.61 14.21 -0.68
C LYS A 62 -1.34 15.29 0.14
N SER A 63 -2.40 14.93 0.86
CA SER A 63 -3.19 15.87 1.67
C SER A 63 -2.49 16.35 2.96
N GLY A 64 -1.26 15.89 3.21
CA GLY A 64 -0.44 16.28 4.36
C GLY A 64 -0.33 15.18 5.42
N LYS A 65 -1.09 14.09 5.31
CA LYS A 65 -0.93 12.90 6.19
C LYS A 65 0.29 12.09 5.78
N SER A 66 1.47 12.49 6.23
CA SER A 66 2.73 11.80 5.86
C SER A 66 2.65 10.29 6.11
N ILE A 67 3.39 9.47 5.34
CA ILE A 67 3.53 8.03 5.64
C ILE A 67 3.95 7.78 7.11
N LYS A 68 4.58 8.77 7.75
CA LYS A 68 4.90 8.75 9.19
C LYS A 68 3.68 8.50 10.09
N GLU A 69 2.47 8.90 9.71
CA GLU A 69 1.25 8.62 10.49
C GLU A 69 0.88 7.13 10.49
N TYR A 70 1.34 6.38 9.49
CA TYR A 70 1.17 4.92 9.41
C TYR A 70 2.34 4.14 10.03
N ASP A 71 3.35 4.83 10.58
CA ASP A 71 4.57 4.22 11.14
C ASP A 71 4.25 3.22 12.25
N GLU A 72 3.22 3.45 13.07
CA GLU A 72 2.81 2.51 14.12
C GLU A 72 2.24 1.20 13.55
N ILE A 73 1.35 1.27 12.57
CA ILE A 73 0.79 0.08 11.91
C ILE A 73 1.90 -0.66 11.15
N ILE A 74 2.75 0.07 10.42
CA ILE A 74 3.90 -0.50 9.72
C ILE A 74 4.81 -1.23 10.70
N ARG A 75 5.12 -0.63 11.87
CA ARG A 75 5.88 -1.30 12.93
C ARG A 75 5.17 -2.54 13.45
N GLN A 76 3.86 -2.51 13.67
CA GLN A 76 3.13 -3.68 14.16
C GLN A 76 3.16 -4.85 13.16
N ILE A 77 2.98 -4.59 11.87
CA ILE A 77 3.09 -5.59 10.80
C ILE A 77 4.49 -6.22 10.82
N ALA A 78 5.50 -5.39 11.02
CA ALA A 78 6.88 -5.80 11.01
C ALA A 78 7.30 -6.53 12.32
N LEU A 79 6.78 -6.12 13.48
CA LEU A 79 7.00 -6.77 14.77
C LEU A 79 6.32 -8.14 14.86
N LYS A 80 5.12 -8.28 14.27
CA LYS A 80 4.34 -9.52 14.30
C LYS A 80 4.71 -10.49 13.18
N GLY A 81 5.12 -9.98 12.01
CA GLY A 81 5.35 -10.78 10.79
C GLY A 81 6.77 -10.74 10.22
N GLY A 82 7.69 -9.99 10.85
CA GLY A 82 9.10 -9.95 10.48
C GLY A 82 9.40 -9.33 9.11
N ILE A 83 10.58 -9.64 8.59
CA ILE A 83 11.10 -9.12 7.31
C ILE A 83 10.23 -9.57 6.13
N ALA A 84 9.69 -10.80 6.21
CA ALA A 84 8.87 -11.39 5.17
C ALA A 84 7.53 -10.63 4.99
N SER A 85 6.83 -10.30 6.09
CA SER A 85 5.58 -9.54 6.02
C SER A 85 5.79 -8.13 5.44
N MET A 86 6.92 -7.49 5.78
CA MET A 86 7.31 -6.19 5.24
C MET A 86 7.61 -6.23 3.74
N GLY A 87 8.26 -7.31 3.27
CA GLY A 87 8.48 -7.54 1.85
C GLY A 87 7.17 -7.72 1.07
N VAL A 88 6.21 -8.44 1.65
CA VAL A 88 4.87 -8.61 1.08
C VAL A 88 4.12 -7.28 1.05
N LEU A 89 4.07 -6.55 2.16
CA LEU A 89 3.43 -5.23 2.24
C LEU A 89 3.98 -4.27 1.17
N LYS A 90 5.31 -4.17 1.05
CA LYS A 90 5.96 -3.36 0.01
C LYS A 90 5.50 -3.78 -1.39
N LYS A 91 5.58 -5.08 -1.72
CA LYS A 91 5.16 -5.58 -3.04
C LYS A 91 3.69 -5.32 -3.34
N THR A 92 2.82 -5.49 -2.35
CA THR A 92 1.37 -5.28 -2.49
C THR A 92 1.04 -3.81 -2.76
N VAL A 93 1.61 -2.88 -1.99
CA VAL A 93 1.42 -1.44 -2.22
C VAL A 93 2.00 -1.03 -3.58
N LEU A 94 3.22 -1.47 -3.91
CA LEU A 94 3.85 -1.20 -5.21
C LEU A 94 3.06 -1.77 -6.40
N ALA A 95 2.46 -2.95 -6.26
CA ALA A 95 1.59 -3.52 -7.28
C ALA A 95 0.33 -2.68 -7.48
N GLY A 96 -0.28 -2.20 -6.41
CA GLY A 96 -1.45 -1.31 -6.49
C GLY A 96 -1.14 0.05 -7.12
N ILE A 97 0.05 0.60 -6.87
CA ILE A 97 0.56 1.81 -7.55
C ILE A 97 0.87 1.53 -9.02
N GLY A 98 1.51 0.39 -9.32
CA GLY A 98 1.80 -0.03 -10.70
C GLY A 98 0.53 -0.20 -11.53
N ALA A 99 -0.55 -0.67 -10.90
CA ALA A 99 -1.89 -0.71 -11.49
C ALA A 99 -2.57 0.67 -11.62
N PHE A 100 -2.09 1.69 -10.90
CA PHE A 100 -2.54 3.08 -10.99
C PHE A 100 -1.81 3.89 -12.06
N ASN A 101 -0.65 3.44 -12.55
CA ASN A 101 0.10 4.13 -13.61
C ASN A 101 -0.81 4.45 -14.81
N LEU A 102 -0.74 5.70 -15.25
CA LEU A 102 -1.55 6.18 -16.35
C LEU A 102 -1.11 5.48 -17.65
N SER A 103 -1.97 4.62 -18.19
CA SER A 103 -1.71 3.96 -19.47
C SER A 103 -1.85 4.96 -20.62
N LYS A 104 -1.15 4.71 -21.74
CA LYS A 104 -1.27 5.52 -22.95
C LYS A 104 -2.72 5.64 -23.42
N LYS A 105 -3.49 4.53 -23.35
CA LYS A 105 -4.92 4.51 -23.68
C LYS A 105 -5.72 5.47 -22.81
N ARG A 106 -5.53 5.41 -21.49
CA ARG A 106 -6.25 6.25 -20.52
C ARG A 106 -5.84 7.72 -20.61
N ALA A 107 -4.56 8.00 -20.87
CA ALA A 107 -4.07 9.34 -21.13
C ALA A 107 -4.72 9.94 -22.38
N THR A 108 -4.88 9.12 -23.43
CA THR A 108 -5.56 9.50 -24.67
C THR A 108 -7.03 9.84 -24.41
N GLU A 109 -7.76 8.98 -23.68
CA GLU A 109 -9.18 9.22 -23.34
C GLU A 109 -9.40 10.53 -22.56
N ILE A 110 -8.52 10.84 -21.60
CA ILE A 110 -8.59 12.09 -20.82
C ILE A 110 -8.36 13.30 -21.73
N VAL A 111 -7.31 13.26 -22.54
CA VAL A 111 -6.95 14.36 -23.45
C VAL A 111 -8.04 14.56 -24.52
N GLU A 112 -8.62 13.50 -25.05
CA GLU A 112 -9.75 13.58 -25.98
C GLU A 112 -11.01 14.16 -25.33
N GLY A 113 -11.24 13.92 -24.04
CA GLY A 113 -12.30 14.59 -23.28
C GLY A 113 -12.10 16.10 -23.22
N LEU A 114 -10.89 16.55 -22.88
CA LEU A 114 -10.54 17.98 -22.80
C LEU A 114 -10.68 18.69 -24.15
N ILE A 115 -10.35 18.02 -25.26
CA ILE A 115 -10.55 18.56 -26.60
C ILE A 115 -12.04 18.71 -26.91
N LYS A 116 -12.86 17.72 -26.58
CA LYS A 116 -14.32 17.77 -26.78
C LYS A 116 -14.98 18.90 -25.97
N GLU A 117 -14.46 19.18 -24.79
CA GLU A 117 -14.93 20.27 -23.92
C GLU A 117 -14.39 21.65 -24.35
N GLY A 118 -13.50 21.71 -25.36
CA GLY A 118 -12.91 22.94 -25.87
C GLY A 118 -11.78 23.49 -24.99
N GLU A 119 -11.35 22.74 -23.98
CA GLU A 119 -10.29 23.13 -23.04
C GLU A 119 -8.88 22.90 -23.60
N LEU A 120 -8.75 22.11 -24.66
CA LEU A 120 -7.48 21.82 -25.32
C LEU A 120 -7.63 21.82 -26.86
N ALA A 121 -6.67 22.39 -27.57
CA ALA A 121 -6.64 22.33 -29.03
C ALA A 121 -6.22 20.93 -29.54
N GLU A 122 -6.85 20.45 -30.62
CA GLU A 122 -6.53 19.16 -31.25
C GLU A 122 -5.03 19.03 -31.61
N GLY A 123 -4.41 20.14 -32.04
CA GLY A 123 -2.99 20.20 -32.37
C GLY A 123 -2.05 19.93 -31.18
N GLU A 124 -2.53 20.07 -29.94
CA GLU A 124 -1.75 19.85 -28.72
C GLU A 124 -1.91 18.45 -28.14
N LYS A 125 -2.77 17.61 -28.74
CA LYS A 125 -3.10 16.26 -28.26
C LYS A 125 -1.88 15.41 -27.93
N ALA A 126 -0.92 15.31 -28.85
CA ALA A 126 0.26 14.47 -28.67
C ALA A 126 1.16 14.97 -27.51
N LYS A 127 1.30 16.29 -27.38
CA LYS A 127 2.09 16.93 -26.32
C LYS A 127 1.40 16.75 -24.96
N ALA A 128 0.09 16.98 -24.89
CA ALA A 128 -0.70 16.81 -23.68
C ALA A 128 -0.68 15.35 -23.17
N ILE A 129 -0.80 14.37 -24.08
CA ILE A 129 -0.69 12.94 -23.72
C ILE A 129 0.69 12.65 -23.11
N LYS A 130 1.76 13.13 -23.76
CA LYS A 130 3.13 12.92 -23.29
C LYS A 130 3.35 13.54 -21.91
N GLU A 131 2.99 14.81 -21.72
CA GLU A 131 3.13 15.50 -20.44
C GLU A 131 2.32 14.83 -19.32
N LEU A 132 1.09 14.40 -19.61
CA LEU A 132 0.23 13.74 -18.63
C LEU A 132 0.81 12.40 -18.19
N MET A 133 1.41 11.64 -19.12
CA MET A 133 2.11 10.40 -18.82
C MET A 133 3.40 10.64 -18.03
N GLU A 134 4.21 11.63 -18.40
CA GLU A 134 5.46 11.98 -17.70
C GLU A 134 5.18 12.44 -16.26
N LYS A 135 4.28 13.41 -16.08
CA LYS A 135 3.85 13.90 -14.74
C LYS A 135 3.23 12.79 -13.90
N GLY A 136 2.47 11.88 -14.51
CA GLY A 136 1.92 10.70 -13.82
C GLY A 136 3.00 9.73 -13.36
N GLY A 137 3.99 9.45 -14.21
CA GLY A 137 5.10 8.55 -13.91
C GLY A 137 6.04 9.11 -12.84
N GLU A 138 6.36 10.40 -12.86
CA GLU A 138 7.18 11.05 -11.83
C GLU A 138 6.52 10.97 -10.45
N ARG A 139 5.21 11.25 -10.37
CA ARG A 139 4.43 11.14 -9.13
C ARG A 139 4.41 9.72 -8.56
N ALA A 140 4.25 8.72 -9.41
CA ALA A 140 4.28 7.31 -9.00
C ALA A 140 5.67 6.90 -8.47
N LYS A 141 6.74 7.41 -9.09
CA LYS A 141 8.12 7.18 -8.64
C LYS A 141 8.40 7.82 -7.29
N GLU A 142 7.97 9.07 -7.08
CA GLU A 142 8.12 9.76 -5.79
C GLU A 142 7.44 9.01 -4.66
N PHE A 143 6.20 8.57 -4.89
CA PHE A 143 5.45 7.78 -3.92
C PHE A 143 6.11 6.43 -3.61
N THR A 144 6.57 5.73 -4.66
CA THR A 144 7.33 4.47 -4.52
C THR A 144 8.55 4.68 -3.62
N ARG A 145 9.30 5.77 -3.83
CA ARG A 145 10.47 6.11 -3.04
C ARG A 145 10.11 6.38 -1.57
N GLU A 146 9.02 7.10 -1.30
CA GLU A 146 8.58 7.38 0.08
C GLU A 146 8.19 6.08 0.81
N VAL A 147 7.44 5.19 0.15
CA VAL A 147 7.09 3.87 0.68
C VAL A 147 8.35 3.07 1.01
N GLU A 148 9.32 3.03 0.09
CA GLU A 148 10.58 2.32 0.29
C GLU A 148 11.39 2.85 1.47
N GLU A 149 11.48 4.17 1.61
CA GLU A 149 12.21 4.82 2.69
C GLU A 149 11.58 4.50 4.06
N GLN A 150 10.26 4.50 4.14
CA GLN A 150 9.52 4.28 5.38
C GLN A 150 9.55 2.81 5.80
N VAL A 151 9.45 1.89 4.84
CA VAL A 151 9.72 0.46 5.06
C VAL A 151 11.14 0.27 5.59
N LYS A 152 12.15 0.90 4.95
CA LYS A 152 13.54 0.81 5.41
C LYS A 152 13.73 1.36 6.82
N LYS A 153 13.09 2.48 7.17
CA LYS A 153 13.10 3.06 8.52
C LYS A 153 12.47 2.13 9.55
N ALA A 154 11.30 1.55 9.25
CA ALA A 154 10.66 0.57 10.13
C ALA A 154 11.55 -0.66 10.34
N MET A 155 12.14 -1.18 9.27
CA MET A 155 13.09 -2.30 9.29
C MET A 155 14.36 -1.99 10.08
N ALA A 156 14.89 -0.77 9.99
CA ALA A 156 16.05 -0.36 10.78
C ALA A 156 15.74 -0.26 12.28
N LYS A 157 14.54 0.22 12.64
CA LYS A 157 14.07 0.27 14.03
C LYS A 157 13.78 -1.12 14.62
N LEU A 158 13.62 -2.12 13.77
CA LEU A 158 13.46 -3.53 14.13
C LEU A 158 14.77 -4.30 14.25
N ARG A 159 15.93 -3.69 14.00
CA ARG A 159 17.25 -4.30 14.25
C ARG A 159 17.57 -4.43 15.75
N GLY A 160 16.56 -4.58 16.60
CA GLY A 160 16.68 -5.31 17.86
C GLY A 160 16.38 -6.78 17.60
N PRO A 161 16.89 -7.73 18.40
CA PRO A 161 16.70 -9.15 18.13
C PRO A 161 15.20 -9.47 17.99
N SER A 162 14.84 -10.21 16.95
CA SER A 162 13.47 -10.68 16.74
C SER A 162 13.01 -11.47 17.98
N LYS A 163 11.71 -11.48 18.28
CA LYS A 163 11.19 -12.28 19.41
C LYS A 163 11.63 -13.74 19.34
N GLU A 164 11.78 -14.27 18.12
CA GLU A 164 12.28 -15.62 17.84
C GLU A 164 13.77 -15.76 18.17
N GLU A 165 14.62 -14.80 17.78
CA GLU A 165 16.03 -14.79 18.16
C GLU A 165 16.22 -14.62 19.67
N VAL A 166 15.42 -13.79 20.35
CA VAL A 166 15.47 -13.65 21.81
C VAL A 166 15.10 -14.95 22.50
N GLU A 167 14.10 -15.67 21.99
CA GLU A 167 13.67 -16.93 22.59
C GLU A 167 14.67 -18.07 22.31
N ASN A 168 15.23 -18.13 21.10
CA ASN A 168 16.32 -19.06 20.77
C ASN A 168 17.56 -18.80 21.63
N LEU A 169 17.95 -17.53 21.83
CA LEU A 169 19.06 -17.17 22.70
C LEU A 169 18.80 -17.55 24.17
N LYS A 170 17.58 -17.41 24.68
CA LYS A 170 17.23 -17.89 26.03
C LYS A 170 17.36 -19.40 26.14
N GLN A 171 16.90 -20.14 25.12
CA GLN A 171 17.00 -21.59 25.10
C GLN A 171 18.47 -22.05 25.06
N GLU A 172 19.29 -21.45 24.20
CA GLU A 172 20.74 -21.74 24.14
C GLU A 172 21.44 -21.43 25.47
N ILE A 173 21.10 -20.30 26.12
CA ILE A 173 21.63 -19.96 27.45
C ILE A 173 21.19 -21.00 28.49
N SER A 174 19.95 -21.49 28.43
CA SER A 174 19.45 -22.53 29.34
C SER A 174 20.21 -23.85 29.15
N ASP A 175 20.39 -24.28 27.90
CA ASP A 175 21.08 -25.53 27.57
C ASP A 175 22.57 -25.47 27.94
N LEU A 176 23.21 -24.31 27.73
CA LEU A 176 24.59 -24.09 28.15
C LEU A 176 24.74 -24.10 29.67
N LYS A 177 23.79 -23.51 30.43
CA LYS A 177 23.78 -23.59 31.89
C LYS A 177 23.64 -25.03 32.39
N ALA A 178 22.79 -25.83 31.75
CA ALA A 178 22.62 -27.23 32.11
C ALA A 178 23.91 -28.04 31.87
N LYS A 179 24.59 -27.81 30.73
CA LYS A 179 25.87 -28.46 30.41
C LYS A 179 27.00 -28.02 31.34
N LEU A 180 27.05 -26.74 31.71
CA LEU A 180 28.01 -26.22 32.69
C LEU A 180 27.83 -26.90 34.04
N LYS A 181 26.59 -27.05 34.51
CA LYS A 181 26.30 -27.73 35.78
C LYS A 181 26.73 -29.21 35.76
N ASP A 182 26.45 -29.93 34.68
CA ASP A 182 26.87 -31.33 34.52
C ASP A 182 28.40 -31.48 34.46
N LEU A 183 29.10 -30.52 33.85
CA LEU A 183 30.57 -30.46 33.85
C LEU A 183 31.15 -30.12 35.23
N GLU A 184 30.54 -29.18 35.95
CA GLU A 184 30.93 -28.83 37.32
C GLU A 184 30.75 -30.01 38.28
N GLU A 185 29.65 -30.75 38.17
CA GLU A 185 29.41 -31.96 38.97
C GLU A 185 30.44 -33.06 38.65
N LYS A 186 30.78 -33.27 37.37
CA LYS A 186 31.79 -34.27 36.95
C LYS A 186 33.24 -33.91 37.28
N LEU A 187 33.54 -32.64 37.52
CA LEU A 187 34.87 -32.17 37.92
C LEU A 187 35.03 -32.09 39.44
N ALA A 188 33.93 -32.24 40.20
CA ALA A 188 33.91 -32.27 41.65
C ALA A 188 34.03 -33.69 42.25
N ASP A 189 33.90 -34.73 41.41
CA ASP A 189 34.22 -36.14 41.69
C ASP A 189 35.66 -36.49 41.25
#